data_AF-A0A6A0HBX1-F1
#
_entry.id   AF-A0A6A0HBX1-F1
#
_cell.length_a   1.000
_cell.length_b   1.000
_cell.length_c   1.000
_cell.angle_alpha   90.00
_cell.angle_beta   90.00
_cell.angle_gamma   90.00
#
_symmetry.space_group_name_H-M   'P 1'
#
loop_
_entity.id
_entity.type
_entity.pdbx_description
1 polymer ?
#
loop_
_entity_poly.entity_id
_entity_poly.type
_entity_poly.pdbx_seq_one_letter_code
_entity_poly.pdbx_strand_id
1 'polypeptide(L)'
;MESIFLPAVDTYGHSYQPENLKKLILSETSIYDVLHAFFYHSNMQVRIAALEVYVRRAYISYDLNSVIHKTLKGSRDCFVFFQFLLPTSHPNRIPHNKIWSSVEYPDGVPNSYDLSHGLDNCQRMGIMGAFESFEQFESYFLELIGYFAPSEKCPLDNDQFSFSMGSTFSDLSYRESSEKEPIHIMNIGLRMTADLNDYEASEMFASFCQAHREDFKNTGIRRVTFIIFYKRQFPRYFTYR
;
A
#
# COMPACT_ATOMS: atom_id res chain seq x y z
N MET A 1 4.89 23.50 12.27
CA MET A 1 4.82 22.09 11.83
C MET A 1 4.78 21.94 10.31
N GLU A 2 4.19 22.86 9.54
CA GLU A 2 4.22 22.85 8.06
C GLU A 2 5.64 22.80 7.46
N SER A 3 6.65 23.27 8.18
CA SER A 3 8.07 23.32 7.77
C SER A 3 8.73 21.96 7.43
N ILE A 4 8.11 20.82 7.75
CA ILE A 4 8.72 19.50 7.51
C ILE A 4 8.53 19.04 6.06
N PHE A 5 7.34 19.29 5.49
CA PHE A 5 7.01 18.91 4.11
C PHE A 5 7.16 20.07 3.12
N LEU A 6 7.08 21.33 3.56
CA LEU A 6 7.27 22.50 2.69
C LEU A 6 8.61 22.51 1.92
N PRO A 7 9.75 22.08 2.48
CA PRO A 7 11.01 21.98 1.73
C PRO A 7 11.05 20.82 0.73
N ALA A 8 10.18 19.81 0.90
CA ALA A 8 10.08 18.66 0.00
C ALA A 8 9.03 18.87 -1.10
N VAL A 9 8.08 19.78 -0.87
CA VAL A 9 6.94 20.08 -1.72
C VAL A 9 7.08 21.51 -2.20
N ASP A 10 7.83 21.69 -3.30
CA ASP A 10 8.04 23.00 -3.91
C ASP A 10 6.74 23.55 -4.49
N THR A 11 6.32 24.71 -4.01
CA THR A 11 5.12 25.44 -4.45
C THR A 11 5.23 25.96 -5.90
N TYR A 12 6.43 25.92 -6.50
CA TYR A 12 6.71 26.49 -7.82
C TYR A 12 7.24 25.50 -8.87
N GLY A 13 7.24 24.18 -8.57
CA GLY A 13 7.39 23.14 -9.59
C GLY A 13 8.79 22.94 -10.17
N HIS A 14 9.87 23.37 -9.51
CA HIS A 14 11.22 23.30 -10.09
C HIS A 14 12.16 22.24 -9.50
N SER A 15 11.83 21.57 -8.39
CA SER A 15 12.45 20.27 -8.07
C SER A 15 11.72 19.52 -6.95
N TYR A 16 11.12 18.37 -7.25
CA TYR A 16 10.82 17.36 -6.22
C TYR A 16 12.16 16.86 -5.67
N GLN A 17 12.39 17.05 -4.37
CA GLN A 17 13.67 16.70 -3.72
C GLN A 17 13.51 15.41 -2.91
N PRO A 18 13.76 14.23 -3.52
CA PRO A 18 13.59 12.93 -2.85
C PRO A 18 14.49 12.80 -1.60
N GLU A 19 15.62 13.51 -1.57
CA GLU A 19 16.54 13.54 -0.44
C GLU A 19 15.91 14.11 0.85
N ASN A 20 14.99 15.06 0.72
CA ASN A 20 14.29 15.61 1.89
C ASN A 20 13.27 14.62 2.45
N LEU A 21 12.60 13.84 1.59
CA LEU A 21 11.72 12.76 2.02
C LEU A 21 12.49 11.60 2.64
N LYS A 22 13.70 11.29 2.13
CA LYS A 22 14.57 10.24 2.69
C LYS A 22 14.93 10.49 4.15
N LYS A 23 15.18 11.75 4.53
CA LYS A 23 15.40 12.13 5.93
C LYS A 23 14.19 11.83 6.81
N LEU A 24 12.97 12.03 6.29
CA LEU A 24 11.73 11.74 7.01
C LEU A 24 11.47 10.24 7.14
N ILE A 25 11.75 9.49 6.07
CA ILE A 25 11.58 8.03 6.04
C ILE A 25 12.53 7.36 7.04
N LEU A 26 13.80 7.75 7.05
CA LEU A 26 14.84 7.15 7.88
C LEU A 26 14.98 7.79 9.28
N SER A 27 14.17 8.80 9.60
CA SER A 27 14.28 9.50 10.88
C SER A 27 13.98 8.58 12.05
N GLU A 28 14.90 8.49 13.02
CA GLU A 28 14.73 7.70 14.26
C GLU A 28 13.66 8.29 15.20
N THR A 29 13.33 9.58 15.04
CA THR A 29 12.28 10.23 15.84
C THR A 29 10.88 9.77 15.44
N SER A 30 9.89 9.85 16.35
CA SER A 30 8.51 9.43 16.11
C SER A 30 7.81 10.33 15.09
N ILE A 31 8.04 10.07 13.81
CA ILE A 31 7.38 10.82 12.74
C ILE A 31 5.88 10.54 12.70
N TYR A 32 5.44 9.35 13.15
CA TYR A 32 4.04 8.95 13.13
C TYR A 32 3.17 9.80 14.06
N ASP A 33 3.75 10.47 15.05
CA ASP A 33 3.02 11.39 15.93
C ASP A 33 2.53 12.63 15.18
N VAL A 34 3.19 13.01 14.09
CA VAL A 34 2.91 14.24 13.34
C VAL A 34 2.52 13.99 11.88
N LEU A 35 2.94 12.86 11.30
CA LEU A 35 2.77 12.55 9.87
C LEU A 35 1.30 12.55 9.44
N HIS A 36 0.46 11.94 10.26
CA HIS A 36 -0.96 11.73 9.94
C HIS A 36 -1.75 13.05 9.85
N ALA A 37 -1.29 14.12 10.50
CA ALA A 37 -1.90 15.44 10.37
C ALA A 37 -1.79 15.99 8.94
N PHE A 38 -0.78 15.55 8.18
CA PHE A 38 -0.55 16.02 6.80
C PHE A 38 -1.39 15.28 5.75
N PHE A 39 -2.05 14.17 6.10
CA PHE A 39 -2.95 13.46 5.18
C PHE A 39 -4.17 14.31 4.79
N TYR A 40 -4.53 15.27 5.63
CA TYR A 40 -5.69 16.15 5.48
C TYR A 40 -5.30 17.61 5.19
N HIS A 41 -4.08 17.81 4.68
CA HIS A 41 -3.56 19.15 4.40
C HIS A 41 -4.27 19.78 3.18
N SER A 42 -4.43 21.11 3.18
CA SER A 42 -5.09 21.85 2.09
C SER A 42 -4.36 21.71 0.75
N ASN A 43 -3.03 21.66 0.79
CA ASN A 43 -2.18 21.42 -0.37
C ASN A 43 -2.14 19.91 -0.73
N MET A 44 -2.61 19.58 -1.94
CA MET A 44 -2.59 18.22 -2.50
C MET A 44 -1.20 17.57 -2.49
N GLN A 45 -0.17 18.33 -2.87
CA GLN A 45 1.19 17.80 -2.96
C GLN A 45 1.75 17.41 -1.59
N VAL A 46 1.36 18.13 -0.54
CA VAL A 46 1.70 17.77 0.85
C VAL A 46 1.02 16.48 1.28
N ARG A 47 -0.25 16.28 0.90
CA ARG A 47 -0.98 15.03 1.17
C ARG A 47 -0.33 13.83 0.48
N ILE A 48 -0.02 13.97 -0.81
CA ILE A 48 0.65 12.93 -1.60
C ILE A 48 2.01 12.57 -0.98
N ALA A 49 2.84 13.57 -0.67
CA ALA A 49 4.15 13.36 -0.05
C ALA A 49 4.03 12.70 1.33
N ALA A 50 3.03 13.08 2.13
CA ALA A 50 2.81 12.46 3.44
C ALA A 50 2.40 10.99 3.33
N LEU A 51 1.50 10.65 2.40
CA LEU A 51 1.11 9.26 2.14
C LEU A 51 2.31 8.43 1.64
N GLU A 52 3.13 8.99 0.74
CA GLU A 52 4.35 8.33 0.26
C GLU A 52 5.34 8.07 1.39
N VAL A 53 5.60 9.07 2.25
CA VAL A 53 6.48 8.90 3.43
C VAL A 53 5.93 7.82 4.37
N TYR A 54 4.62 7.78 4.58
CA TYR A 54 3.99 6.74 5.39
C TYR A 54 4.26 5.35 4.83
N VAL A 55 4.03 5.14 3.52
CA VAL A 55 4.27 3.87 2.84
C VAL A 55 5.75 3.50 2.90
N ARG A 56 6.66 4.38 2.49
CA ARG A 56 8.10 4.08 2.47
C ARG A 56 8.66 3.77 3.86
N ARG A 57 8.11 4.39 4.91
CA ARG A 57 8.51 4.10 6.29
C ARG A 57 7.88 2.83 6.85
N ALA A 58 6.59 2.60 6.60
CA ALA A 58 5.88 1.42 7.09
C ALA A 58 6.42 0.12 6.46
N TYR A 59 6.87 0.20 5.21
CA TYR A 59 7.41 -0.93 4.46
C TYR A 59 8.94 -0.86 4.31
N ILE A 60 9.66 -0.23 5.24
CA ILE A 60 11.13 -0.06 5.17
C ILE A 60 11.90 -1.38 5.08
N SER A 61 11.35 -2.45 5.66
CA SER A 61 11.96 -3.77 5.61
C SER A 61 11.70 -4.50 4.29
N TYR A 62 10.84 -3.97 3.41
CA TYR A 62 10.44 -4.58 2.14
C TYR A 62 11.08 -3.83 0.97
N ASP A 63 11.28 -4.54 -0.15
CA ASP A 63 11.74 -3.88 -1.38
C ASP A 63 10.52 -3.25 -2.07
N LEU A 64 10.37 -1.92 -1.98
CA LEU A 64 9.35 -1.17 -2.70
C LEU A 64 9.78 -1.00 -4.17
N ASN A 65 9.11 -1.71 -5.08
CA ASN A 65 9.42 -1.68 -6.51
C ASN A 65 8.87 -0.44 -7.19
N SER A 66 7.64 -0.06 -6.84
CA SER A 66 6.94 1.05 -7.47
C SER A 66 6.01 1.74 -6.48
N VAL A 67 5.93 3.07 -6.56
CA VAL A 67 5.02 3.92 -5.80
C VAL A 67 4.38 4.88 -6.81
N ILE A 68 3.06 4.82 -6.93
CA ILE A 68 2.28 5.57 -7.91
C ILE A 68 1.25 6.39 -7.15
N HIS A 69 1.24 7.69 -7.42
CA HIS A 69 0.26 8.63 -6.87
C HIS A 69 -0.95 8.71 -7.79
N LYS A 70 -2.15 8.58 -7.23
CA LYS A 70 -3.40 8.68 -7.97
C LYS A 70 -4.38 9.60 -7.26
N THR A 71 -5.19 10.29 -8.05
CA THR A 71 -6.27 11.15 -7.58
C THR A 71 -7.59 10.50 -7.94
N LEU A 72 -8.53 10.47 -7.00
CA LEU A 72 -9.86 9.91 -7.21
C LEU A 72 -10.71 10.86 -8.05
N LYS A 73 -11.44 10.32 -9.03
CA LYS A 73 -12.17 11.11 -10.03
C LYS A 73 -13.22 12.02 -9.36
N GLY A 74 -13.21 13.30 -9.74
CA GLY A 74 -14.18 14.28 -9.23
C GLY A 74 -13.97 14.71 -7.77
N SER A 75 -12.85 14.34 -7.16
CA SER A 75 -12.53 14.66 -5.77
C SER A 75 -11.18 15.36 -5.64
N ARG A 76 -10.91 15.93 -4.46
CA ARG A 76 -9.56 16.34 -4.08
C ARG A 76 -8.86 15.23 -3.31
N ASP A 77 -9.33 14.00 -3.31
CA ASP A 77 -8.72 12.92 -2.53
C ASP A 77 -7.70 12.17 -3.36
N CYS A 78 -6.61 11.76 -2.71
CA CYS A 78 -5.52 11.04 -3.33
C CYS A 78 -5.20 9.78 -2.55
N PHE A 79 -4.65 8.80 -3.26
CA PHE A 79 -4.14 7.58 -2.68
C PHE A 79 -2.83 7.19 -3.35
N VAL A 80 -2.06 6.39 -2.63
CA VAL A 80 -0.80 5.82 -3.10
C VAL A 80 -1.03 4.35 -3.38
N PHE A 81 -0.80 3.96 -4.63
CA PHE A 81 -0.72 2.56 -5.03
C PHE A 81 0.74 2.16 -5.08
N PHE A 82 1.10 1.05 -4.45
CA PHE A 82 2.49 0.62 -4.38
C PHE A 82 2.63 -0.89 -4.59
N GLN A 83 3.78 -1.28 -5.11
CA GLN A 83 4.16 -2.66 -5.28
C GLN A 83 5.41 -2.94 -4.46
N PHE A 84 5.42 -4.08 -3.77
CA PHE A 84 6.49 -4.43 -2.86
C PHE A 84 6.79 -5.92 -2.90
N LEU A 85 8.06 -6.25 -2.68
CA LEU A 85 8.54 -7.62 -2.60
C LEU A 85 8.81 -7.98 -1.14
N LEU A 86 8.46 -9.21 -0.77
CA LEU A 86 8.84 -9.76 0.51
C LEU A 86 10.38 -9.94 0.62
N PRO A 87 10.98 -9.66 1.79
CA PRO A 87 12.40 -9.89 2.03
C PRO A 87 12.80 -11.34 1.78
N THR A 88 14.05 -11.58 1.41
CA THR A 88 14.60 -12.94 1.18
C THR A 88 14.43 -13.85 2.40
N SER A 89 14.46 -13.28 3.60
CA SER A 89 14.27 -13.98 4.88
C SER A 89 12.81 -14.23 5.25
N HIS A 90 11.84 -13.72 4.49
CA HIS A 90 10.43 -13.84 4.83
C HIS A 90 9.94 -15.29 4.64
N PRO A 91 9.14 -15.87 5.56
CA PRO A 91 8.69 -17.27 5.46
C PRO A 91 8.00 -17.60 4.14
N ASN A 92 7.18 -16.70 3.60
CA ASN A 92 6.53 -16.89 2.28
C ASN A 92 7.48 -16.82 1.07
N ARG A 93 8.75 -16.39 1.25
CA ARG A 93 9.80 -16.40 0.21
C ARG A 93 10.77 -17.57 0.38
N ILE A 94 10.75 -18.23 1.53
CA ILE A 94 11.48 -19.46 1.79
C ILE A 94 10.58 -20.61 1.32
N PRO A 95 10.92 -21.35 0.25
CA PRO A 95 10.15 -22.52 -0.13
C PRO A 95 10.19 -23.51 1.05
N HIS A 96 9.03 -23.68 1.69
CA HIS A 96 8.83 -24.54 2.87
C HIS A 96 9.31 -25.99 2.63
N ASN A 97 9.50 -26.39 1.36
CA ASN A 97 9.93 -27.71 0.93
C ASN A 97 11.45 -27.98 1.00
N LYS A 98 12.31 -27.04 1.43
CA LYS A 98 13.77 -27.28 1.46
C LYS A 98 14.45 -27.32 2.83
N ILE A 99 13.75 -26.99 3.92
CA ILE A 99 14.37 -27.08 5.26
C ILE A 99 14.37 -28.51 5.83
N TRP A 100 13.54 -29.43 5.31
CA TRP A 100 13.49 -30.82 5.78
C TRP A 100 14.14 -31.85 4.83
N SER A 101 14.49 -31.48 3.59
CA SER A 101 15.00 -32.40 2.57
C SER A 101 16.52 -32.32 2.35
N SER A 102 17.27 -31.71 3.30
CA SER A 102 18.75 -31.69 3.25
C SER A 102 19.39 -32.83 4.04
N VAL A 103 18.78 -34.03 3.99
CA VAL A 103 19.46 -35.29 4.31
C VAL A 103 19.14 -36.23 3.16
N GLU A 104 20.17 -36.64 2.43
CA GLU A 104 20.18 -37.54 1.27
C GLU A 104 19.78 -36.92 -0.09
N TYR A 105 20.80 -36.53 -0.87
CA TYR A 105 21.12 -36.98 -2.24
C TYR A 105 22.07 -35.97 -2.92
N PRO A 106 23.33 -36.35 -3.23
CA PRO A 106 24.30 -35.47 -3.88
C PRO A 106 24.32 -35.75 -5.40
N ASP A 107 23.28 -35.35 -6.14
CA ASP A 107 23.38 -35.06 -7.58
C ASP A 107 22.02 -34.62 -8.12
N GLY A 108 21.91 -33.35 -8.50
CA GLY A 108 20.67 -32.82 -9.04
C GLY A 108 20.80 -31.32 -9.26
N VAL A 109 21.13 -30.93 -10.49
CA VAL A 109 21.12 -29.54 -10.95
C VAL A 109 19.77 -28.91 -10.56
N PRO A 110 19.74 -27.75 -9.86
CA PRO A 110 18.49 -27.13 -9.49
C PRO A 110 17.78 -26.69 -10.77
N ASN A 111 16.64 -27.29 -11.05
CA ASN A 111 15.77 -26.91 -12.15
C ASN A 111 15.38 -25.44 -12.01
N SER A 112 15.86 -24.61 -12.93
CA SER A 112 15.69 -23.15 -12.94
C SER A 112 14.23 -22.70 -13.11
N TYR A 113 13.36 -23.60 -13.60
CA TYR A 113 11.92 -23.35 -13.76
C TYR A 113 11.13 -23.34 -12.43
N ASP A 114 11.70 -23.88 -11.35
CA ASP A 114 10.99 -23.99 -10.05
C ASP A 114 11.31 -22.80 -9.12
N LEU A 115 12.35 -22.02 -9.46
CA LEU A 115 12.66 -20.74 -8.79
C LEU A 115 11.74 -19.60 -9.25
N SER A 116 11.24 -19.62 -10.49
CA SER A 116 10.36 -18.58 -11.01
C SER A 116 9.00 -18.57 -10.30
N HIS A 117 8.40 -19.74 -10.06
CA HIS A 117 7.12 -19.84 -9.36
C HIS A 117 7.17 -19.41 -7.87
N GLY A 118 8.34 -19.49 -7.23
CA GLY A 118 8.55 -18.99 -5.87
C GLY A 118 8.63 -17.46 -5.78
N LEU A 119 9.07 -16.80 -6.85
CA LEU A 119 9.14 -15.33 -6.95
C LEU A 119 7.78 -14.70 -7.26
N ASP A 120 6.93 -15.40 -8.03
CA ASP A 120 5.59 -14.92 -8.41
C ASP A 120 4.66 -14.65 -7.21
N ASN A 121 4.84 -15.37 -6.10
CA ASN A 121 4.05 -15.19 -4.86
C ASN A 121 4.65 -14.15 -3.89
N CYS A 122 5.80 -13.58 -4.22
CA CYS A 122 6.49 -12.63 -3.36
C CYS A 122 6.16 -11.18 -3.69
N GLN A 123 5.70 -10.90 -4.91
CA GLN A 123 5.27 -9.55 -5.32
C GLN A 123 3.83 -9.29 -4.86
N ARG A 124 3.65 -8.20 -4.13
CA ARG A 124 2.37 -7.79 -3.57
C ARG A 124 2.06 -6.36 -3.97
N MET A 125 0.77 -6.08 -4.05
CA MET A 125 0.23 -4.75 -4.28
C MET A 125 -0.36 -4.21 -2.98
N GLY A 126 -0.30 -2.90 -2.83
CA GLY A 126 -0.82 -2.17 -1.69
C GLY A 126 -1.50 -0.87 -2.10
N ILE A 127 -2.56 -0.50 -1.38
CA ILE A 127 -3.13 0.84 -1.42
C ILE A 127 -2.99 1.49 -0.04
N MET A 128 -2.65 2.77 -0.03
CA MET A 128 -2.78 3.65 1.12
C MET A 128 -3.57 4.90 0.71
N GLY A 129 -4.79 5.06 1.21
CA GLY A 129 -5.64 6.23 1.00
C GLY A 129 -5.98 6.92 2.32
N ALA A 130 -6.35 8.20 2.27
CA ALA A 130 -6.85 8.93 3.44
C ALA A 130 -8.10 9.73 3.09
N PHE A 131 -9.13 9.62 3.93
CA PHE A 131 -10.47 10.17 3.72
C PHE A 131 -10.96 10.92 4.96
N GLU A 132 -11.73 11.99 4.75
CA GLU A 132 -12.31 12.84 5.81
C GLU A 132 -13.43 12.12 6.57
N SER A 133 -14.07 11.12 5.96
CA SER A 133 -15.09 10.31 6.63
C SER A 133 -15.14 8.87 6.09
N PHE A 134 -15.84 8.00 6.82
CA PHE A 134 -16.03 6.61 6.42
C PHE A 134 -16.93 6.49 5.18
N GLU A 135 -18.00 7.28 5.11
CA GLU A 135 -18.95 7.31 3.99
C GLU A 135 -18.26 7.76 2.69
N GLN A 136 -17.33 8.70 2.80
CA GLN A 136 -16.51 9.12 1.66
C GLN A 136 -15.67 7.95 1.15
N PHE A 137 -15.01 7.22 2.04
CA PHE A 137 -14.26 6.02 1.67
C PHE A 137 -15.16 4.97 0.99
N GLU A 138 -16.34 4.69 1.55
CA GLU A 138 -17.29 3.73 0.97
C GLU A 138 -17.67 4.10 -0.47
N SER A 139 -17.86 5.40 -0.75
CA SER A 139 -18.17 5.86 -2.11
C SER A 139 -17.07 5.56 -3.15
N TYR A 140 -15.80 5.49 -2.71
CA TYR A 140 -14.64 5.23 -3.55
C TYR A 140 -14.18 3.77 -3.50
N PHE A 141 -14.79 2.94 -2.65
CA PHE A 141 -14.35 1.57 -2.41
C PHE A 141 -14.19 0.75 -3.69
N LEU A 142 -15.23 0.75 -4.54
CA LEU A 142 -15.24 0.00 -5.80
C LEU A 142 -14.16 0.48 -6.78
N GLU A 143 -13.90 1.79 -6.82
CA GLU A 143 -12.82 2.34 -7.65
C GLU A 143 -11.44 1.88 -7.14
N LEU A 144 -11.24 1.90 -5.81
CA LEU A 144 -9.97 1.51 -5.19
C LEU A 144 -9.64 0.05 -5.42
N ILE A 145 -10.60 -0.87 -5.21
CA ILE A 145 -10.36 -2.30 -5.42
C ILE A 145 -10.13 -2.64 -6.89
N GLY A 146 -10.68 -1.83 -7.81
CA GLY A 146 -10.47 -1.96 -9.25
C GLY A 146 -9.00 -1.85 -9.67
N TYR A 147 -8.15 -1.19 -8.88
CA TYR A 147 -6.71 -1.12 -9.14
C TYR A 147 -5.93 -2.41 -8.80
N PHE A 148 -6.54 -3.33 -8.05
CA PHE A 148 -5.96 -4.65 -7.79
C PHE A 148 -6.39 -5.69 -8.83
N ALA A 149 -7.43 -5.41 -9.61
CA ALA A 149 -7.85 -6.30 -10.68
C ALA A 149 -6.72 -6.38 -11.74
N PRO A 150 -6.45 -7.58 -12.30
CA PRO A 150 -5.57 -7.73 -13.44
C PRO A 150 -6.25 -7.08 -14.66
N SER A 151 -6.18 -5.76 -14.76
CA SER A 151 -6.64 -5.06 -15.95
C SER A 151 -5.66 -5.37 -17.06
N GLU A 152 -6.13 -6.00 -18.13
CA GLU A 152 -5.43 -6.16 -19.42
C GLU A 152 -5.04 -4.81 -20.05
N LYS A 153 -5.36 -3.68 -19.42
CA LYS A 153 -4.95 -2.34 -19.84
C LYS A 153 -4.65 -1.50 -18.60
N CYS A 154 -3.37 -1.39 -18.23
CA CYS A 154 -2.88 -0.15 -17.63
C CYS A 154 -3.09 0.96 -18.66
N PRO A 155 -3.96 1.96 -18.43
CA PRO A 155 -3.87 3.19 -19.18
C PRO A 155 -2.67 3.94 -18.59
N LEU A 156 -1.48 3.60 -19.08
CA LEU A 156 -0.44 4.60 -19.20
C LEU A 156 -1.00 5.63 -20.17
N ASP A 157 -1.58 6.69 -19.65
CA ASP A 157 -1.27 8.05 -20.11
C ASP A 157 -2.12 9.11 -19.39
N ASN A 158 -1.40 10.18 -19.06
CA ASN A 158 -1.87 11.56 -18.96
C ASN A 158 -2.34 12.10 -17.60
N ASP A 159 -1.60 11.87 -16.52
CA ASP A 159 -1.51 12.91 -15.48
C ASP A 159 -0.11 13.03 -14.89
N GLN A 160 0.36 14.27 -14.82
CA GLN A 160 1.75 14.67 -14.54
C GLN A 160 2.16 14.31 -13.10
N PHE A 161 3.45 14.00 -12.89
CA PHE A 161 4.16 13.64 -11.64
C PHE A 161 4.41 12.14 -11.33
N SER A 162 4.68 11.32 -12.34
CA SER A 162 5.28 9.99 -12.16
C SER A 162 6.82 10.07 -12.21
N PHE A 163 7.49 10.04 -11.05
CA PHE A 163 8.93 9.71 -10.98
C PHE A 163 9.11 8.19 -11.12
N SER A 164 9.02 7.70 -12.35
CA SER A 164 9.28 6.30 -12.67
C SER A 164 10.77 6.10 -12.97
N MET A 165 11.53 5.52 -12.02
CA MET A 165 12.75 4.80 -12.39
C MET A 165 12.31 3.49 -13.04
N GLY A 166 12.70 3.31 -14.29
CA GLY A 166 12.09 2.35 -15.20
C GLY A 166 12.30 0.89 -14.83
N SER A 167 11.27 0.10 -15.16
CA SER A 167 11.46 -1.25 -15.68
C SER A 167 10.23 -1.60 -16.54
N THR A 168 10.48 -1.76 -17.83
CA THR A 168 9.60 -2.32 -18.85
C THR A 168 8.94 -3.60 -18.35
N PHE A 169 7.60 -3.69 -18.38
CA PHE A 169 6.90 -4.94 -18.06
C PHE A 169 5.90 -5.27 -19.16
N SER A 170 6.41 -5.98 -20.17
CA SER A 170 5.60 -6.75 -21.10
C SER A 170 5.47 -8.18 -20.57
N ASP A 171 4.22 -8.62 -20.44
CA ASP A 171 3.77 -9.98 -20.77
C ASP A 171 4.23 -11.14 -19.86
N LEU A 172 3.47 -11.43 -18.79
CA LEU A 172 3.46 -12.75 -18.13
C LEU A 172 2.11 -13.06 -17.44
N SER A 173 0.97 -12.77 -18.09
CA SER A 173 -0.33 -13.24 -17.61
C SER A 173 -0.88 -14.34 -18.52
N TYR A 174 -0.35 -15.56 -18.40
CA TYR A 174 -1.09 -16.72 -18.89
C TYR A 174 -0.88 -17.94 -17.99
N ARG A 175 -2.02 -18.41 -17.45
CA ARG A 175 -2.31 -19.70 -16.78
C ARG A 175 -1.98 -19.79 -15.29
N GLU A 176 -3.01 -19.80 -14.45
CA GLU A 176 -3.58 -21.08 -13.96
C GLU A 176 -4.81 -20.84 -13.05
N SER A 177 -5.82 -21.67 -13.30
CA SER A 177 -7.07 -21.83 -12.55
C SER A 177 -6.83 -22.65 -11.27
N SER A 178 -6.24 -22.02 -10.27
CA SER A 178 -6.26 -22.47 -8.88
C SER A 178 -6.61 -21.25 -8.01
N GLU A 179 -7.46 -21.43 -7.00
CA GLU A 179 -7.89 -20.34 -6.10
C GLU A 179 -6.65 -19.75 -5.37
N LYS A 180 -6.01 -18.73 -5.95
CA LYS A 180 -4.84 -18.08 -5.35
C LYS A 180 -5.25 -17.45 -4.02
N GLU A 181 -4.52 -17.78 -2.95
CA GLU A 181 -4.69 -17.12 -1.66
C GLU A 181 -4.50 -15.61 -1.83
N PRO A 182 -5.38 -14.76 -1.27
CA PRO A 182 -5.18 -13.32 -1.32
C PRO A 182 -3.86 -12.94 -0.64
N ILE A 183 -3.13 -11.99 -1.23
CA ILE A 183 -1.80 -11.54 -0.76
C ILE A 183 -1.66 -10.03 -0.66
N HIS A 184 -2.58 -9.27 -1.27
CA HIS A 184 -2.53 -7.80 -1.32
C HIS A 184 -3.03 -7.16 -0.03
N ILE A 185 -2.74 -5.88 0.14
CA ILE A 185 -3.06 -5.14 1.36
C ILE A 185 -3.72 -3.80 1.03
N MET A 186 -4.61 -3.36 1.90
CA MET A 186 -5.28 -2.07 1.76
C MET A 186 -5.22 -1.34 3.11
N ASN A 187 -4.74 -0.12 3.10
CA ASN A 187 -4.65 0.74 4.28
C ASN A 187 -5.49 2.00 4.03
N ILE A 188 -6.36 2.33 4.97
CA ILE A 188 -7.37 3.39 4.83
C ILE A 188 -7.28 4.27 6.06
N GLY A 189 -6.82 5.51 5.87
CA GLY A 189 -6.80 6.55 6.88
C GLY A 189 -8.15 7.27 6.97
N LEU A 190 -8.73 7.35 8.16
CA LEU A 190 -10.01 8.02 8.41
C LEU A 190 -9.84 9.10 9.47
N ARG A 191 -10.30 10.31 9.15
CA ARG A 191 -10.35 11.40 10.13
C ARG A 191 -11.66 11.33 10.90
N MET A 192 -11.60 11.14 12.21
CA MET A 192 -12.80 11.17 13.05
C MET A 192 -12.83 12.45 13.87
N THR A 193 -13.99 13.11 13.88
CA THR A 193 -14.25 14.32 14.67
C THR A 193 -14.89 14.01 16.02
N ALA A 194 -15.62 12.90 16.13
CA ALA A 194 -16.23 12.41 17.35
C ALA A 194 -15.47 11.18 17.86
N ASP A 195 -15.21 11.12 19.17
CA ASP A 195 -14.62 9.96 19.84
C ASP A 195 -15.60 8.77 19.81
N LEU A 196 -15.63 8.05 18.68
CA LEU A 196 -16.22 6.73 18.59
C LEU A 196 -15.51 5.78 19.54
N ASN A 197 -16.28 4.95 20.24
CA ASN A 197 -15.71 3.89 21.06
C ASN A 197 -15.03 2.85 20.15
N ASP A 198 -13.99 2.19 20.64
CA ASP A 198 -13.26 1.17 19.89
C ASP A 198 -14.17 0.00 19.49
N TYR A 199 -15.14 -0.34 20.35
CA TYR A 199 -16.14 -1.36 20.05
C TYR A 199 -17.03 -0.98 18.86
N GLU A 200 -17.55 0.25 18.85
CA GLU A 200 -18.42 0.76 17.78
C GLU A 200 -17.67 0.88 16.46
N ALA A 201 -16.45 1.41 16.49
CA ALA A 201 -15.59 1.48 15.31
C ALA A 201 -15.27 0.08 14.76
N SER A 202 -14.93 -0.86 15.66
CA SER A 202 -14.64 -2.25 15.28
C SER A 202 -15.85 -2.93 14.65
N GLU A 203 -17.06 -2.73 15.19
CA GLU A 203 -18.30 -3.30 14.66
C GLU A 203 -18.65 -2.72 13.28
N MET A 204 -18.51 -1.41 13.12
CA MET A 204 -18.75 -0.71 11.85
C MET A 204 -17.83 -1.22 10.74
N PHE A 205 -16.51 -1.27 10.98
CA PHE A 205 -15.56 -1.76 9.99
C PHE A 205 -15.69 -3.27 9.74
N ALA A 206 -16.00 -4.06 10.77
CA ALA A 206 -16.25 -5.49 10.61
C ALA A 206 -17.46 -5.75 9.71
N SER A 207 -18.55 -5.00 9.92
CA SER A 207 -19.78 -5.10 9.11
C SER A 207 -19.50 -4.76 7.64
N PHE A 208 -18.72 -3.71 7.37
CA PHE A 208 -18.28 -3.37 6.03
C PHE A 208 -17.41 -4.46 5.38
N CYS A 209 -16.41 -4.96 6.10
CA CYS A 209 -15.55 -6.04 5.60
C CYS A 209 -16.35 -7.33 5.32
N GLN A 210 -17.37 -7.62 6.13
CA GLN A 210 -18.25 -8.77 5.92
C GLN A 210 -19.14 -8.58 4.69
N ALA A 211 -19.69 -7.38 4.48
CA ALA A 211 -20.52 -7.06 3.33
C ALA A 211 -19.75 -7.18 2.00
N HIS A 212 -18.47 -6.78 1.98
CA HIS A 212 -17.60 -6.77 0.79
C HIS A 212 -16.60 -7.92 0.73
N ARG A 213 -16.83 -9.00 1.49
CA ARG A 213 -15.91 -10.14 1.60
C ARG A 213 -15.52 -10.74 0.24
N GLU A 214 -16.50 -10.94 -0.64
CA GLU A 214 -16.26 -11.52 -1.96
C GLU A 214 -15.49 -10.56 -2.88
N ASP A 215 -15.74 -9.25 -2.77
CA ASP A 215 -14.99 -8.24 -3.52
C ASP A 215 -13.50 -8.25 -3.14
N PHE A 216 -13.19 -8.33 -1.84
CA PHE A 216 -11.82 -8.46 -1.35
C PHE A 216 -11.15 -9.76 -1.81
N LYS A 217 -11.90 -10.88 -1.78
CA LYS A 217 -11.39 -12.18 -2.23
C LYS A 217 -11.07 -12.16 -3.73
N ASN A 218 -11.99 -11.65 -4.55
CA ASN A 218 -11.85 -11.58 -6.01
C ASN A 218 -10.71 -10.65 -6.44
N THR A 219 -10.44 -9.61 -5.66
CA THR A 219 -9.33 -8.66 -5.91
C THR A 219 -8.03 -9.06 -5.22
N GLY A 220 -7.98 -10.21 -4.54
CA GLY A 220 -6.76 -10.73 -3.93
C GLY A 220 -6.27 -9.97 -2.69
N ILE A 221 -7.14 -9.16 -2.07
CA ILE A 221 -6.82 -8.39 -0.86
C ILE A 221 -6.96 -9.30 0.36
N ARG A 222 -5.86 -9.46 1.10
CA ARG A 222 -5.74 -10.32 2.28
C ARG A 222 -5.97 -9.57 3.58
N ARG A 223 -5.57 -8.29 3.63
CA ARG A 223 -5.62 -7.49 4.85
C ARG A 223 -6.11 -6.10 4.53
N VAL A 224 -7.11 -5.66 5.28
CA VAL A 224 -7.62 -4.29 5.24
C VAL A 224 -7.35 -3.68 6.61
N THR A 225 -6.65 -2.55 6.63
CA THR A 225 -6.34 -1.83 7.87
C THR A 225 -6.99 -0.46 7.82
N PHE A 226 -7.92 -0.22 8.75
CA PHE A 226 -8.46 1.11 9.00
C PHE A 226 -7.62 1.81 10.07
N ILE A 227 -7.22 3.03 9.78
CA ILE A 227 -6.39 3.86 10.64
C ILE A 227 -7.21 5.07 11.04
N ILE A 228 -7.66 5.13 12.29
CA ILE A 228 -8.46 6.26 12.78
C ILE A 228 -7.54 7.33 13.36
N PHE A 229 -7.74 8.57 12.92
CA PHE A 229 -7.06 9.74 13.42
C PHE A 229 -7.99 10.62 14.25
N TYR A 230 -7.66 10.75 15.53
CA TYR A 230 -8.22 11.78 16.41
C TYR A 230 -7.22 12.91 16.58
N LYS A 231 -7.74 14.13 16.73
CA LYS A 231 -6.89 15.31 16.95
C LYS A 231 -6.09 15.13 18.24
N ARG A 232 -4.75 15.18 18.14
CA ARG A 232 -3.79 15.07 19.27
C ARG A 232 -3.79 13.71 20.00
N GLN A 233 -4.29 12.65 19.37
CA GLN A 233 -4.13 11.28 19.89
C GLN A 233 -3.28 10.45 18.94
N PHE A 234 -2.70 9.38 19.47
CA PHE A 234 -2.02 8.39 18.65
C PHE A 234 -3.06 7.68 17.74
N PRO A 235 -2.73 7.38 16.48
CA PRO A 235 -3.65 6.69 15.59
C PRO A 235 -4.05 5.30 16.11
N ARG A 236 -5.31 4.93 15.91
CA ARG A 236 -5.80 3.58 16.23
C ARG A 236 -5.86 2.75 14.96
N TYR A 237 -5.44 1.49 15.04
CA TYR A 237 -5.32 0.58 13.90
C TYR A 237 -6.28 -0.60 14.07
N PHE A 238 -7.14 -0.82 13.08
CA PHE A 238 -8.07 -1.94 13.01
C PHE A 238 -7.77 -2.75 11.76
N THR A 239 -7.14 -3.91 11.93
CA THR A 239 -6.75 -4.78 10.81
C THR A 239 -7.66 -6.01 10.74
N TYR A 240 -8.31 -6.18 9.60
CA TYR A 240 -9.14 -7.32 9.25
C TYR A 240 -8.41 -8.20 8.24
N ARG A 241 -8.63 -9.51 8.33
CA ARG A 241 -8.02 -10.53 7.48
C ARG A 241 -9.06 -11.48 6.94
#